data_AF-A0A077P3H2-F1
#
_entry.id   AF-A0A077P3H2-F1
#
_cell.length_a   1.000
_cell.length_b   1.000
_cell.length_c   1.000
_cell.angle_alpha   90.00
_cell.angle_beta   90.00
_cell.angle_gamma   90.00
#
_symmetry.space_group_name_H-M   'P 1'
#
loop_
_entity.id
_entity.type
_entity.pdbx_description
1 polymer ?
#
loop_
_entity_poly.entity_id
_entity_poly.type
_entity_poly.pdbx_seq_one_letter_code
_entity_poly.pdbx_strand_id
1 'polypeptide(L)'
;MNSTTAAKVQKLKNGNGDYIWRERLQAGDPDMLLGLSVHYLEFMPDGVIGLGDFKRGYFIVDHETGTRTRPDNITEPGFYKVCTDKYLGGGLVDSNAIKVLEVKAASK
;
A
#
# COMPACT_ATOMS: atom_id res chain seq x y z
N MET A 1 5.24 -1.86 -0.14
CA MET A 1 5.57 -3.08 -0.94
C MET A 1 4.39 -4.04 -0.81
N ASN A 2 4.23 -5.02 -1.70
CA ASN A 2 3.20 -6.05 -1.51
C ASN A 2 3.70 -7.23 -0.65
N SER A 3 2.79 -8.09 -0.20
CA SER A 3 3.08 -9.26 0.63
C SER A 3 4.08 -10.24 -0.01
N THR A 4 4.00 -10.46 -1.33
CA THR A 4 4.91 -11.35 -2.07
C THR A 4 6.35 -10.85 -2.07
N THR A 5 6.55 -9.53 -2.21
CA THR A 5 7.86 -8.89 -2.14
C THR A 5 8.40 -8.97 -0.72
N ALA A 6 7.57 -8.71 0.29
CA ALA A 6 7.96 -8.84 1.68
C ALA A 6 8.42 -10.26 2.04
N ALA A 7 7.71 -11.29 1.58
CA ALA A 7 8.12 -12.69 1.78
C ALA A 7 9.49 -13.01 1.15
N LYS A 8 9.90 -12.29 0.09
CA LYS A 8 11.26 -12.39 -0.47
C LYS A 8 12.27 -11.66 0.40
N VAL A 9 11.94 -10.47 0.89
CA VAL A 9 12.82 -9.67 1.78
C VAL A 9 13.08 -10.40 3.10
N GLN A 10 12.08 -11.08 3.67
CA GLN A 10 12.25 -11.90 4.89
C GLN A 10 13.22 -13.06 4.72
N LYS A 11 13.44 -13.54 3.50
CA LYS A 11 14.38 -14.63 3.22
C LYS A 11 15.82 -14.13 3.10
N LEU A 12 16.05 -12.82 3.12
CA LEU A 12 17.39 -12.25 3.06
C LEU A 12 18.16 -12.53 4.35
N LYS A 13 19.37 -13.06 4.18
CA LYS A 13 20.29 -13.40 5.26
C LYS A 13 21.57 -12.59 5.16
N ASN A 14 22.19 -12.31 6.31
CA ASN A 14 23.54 -11.76 6.36
C ASN A 14 24.59 -12.83 6.01
N GLY A 15 25.87 -12.46 5.93
CA GLY A 15 26.98 -13.39 5.66
C GLY A 15 27.15 -14.49 6.73
N ASN A 16 26.55 -14.32 7.91
CA ASN A 16 26.59 -15.28 9.02
C ASN A 16 25.38 -16.23 9.03
N GLY A 17 24.43 -16.07 8.09
CA GLY A 17 23.22 -16.90 7.98
C GLY A 17 22.00 -16.42 8.77
N ASP A 18 22.09 -15.27 9.46
CA ASP A 18 20.98 -14.68 10.20
C ASP A 18 20.06 -13.87 9.29
N TYR A 19 18.76 -13.93 9.56
CA TYR A 19 17.75 -13.13 8.87
C TYR A 19 17.90 -11.64 9.19
N ILE A 20 17.94 -10.80 8.14
CA ILE A 20 18.09 -9.34 8.26
C ILE A 20 16.80 -8.70 8.79
N TRP A 21 15.66 -9.27 8.42
CA TRP A 21 14.34 -8.77 8.79
C TRP A 21 13.43 -9.92 9.21
N ARG A 22 12.59 -9.66 10.20
CA ARG A 22 11.52 -10.55 10.66
C ARG A 22 10.30 -9.69 10.96
N GLU A 23 9.14 -10.24 10.65
CA GLU A 23 7.87 -9.65 11.07
C GLU A 23 7.78 -9.64 12.59
N ARG A 24 7.05 -8.66 13.13
CA ARG A 24 6.74 -8.63 14.56
C ARG A 24 5.63 -9.63 14.86
N LEU A 25 5.79 -10.35 15.97
CA LEU A 25 4.78 -11.28 16.49
C LEU A 25 3.66 -10.59 17.29
N GLN A 26 3.80 -9.31 17.62
CA GLN A 26 2.83 -8.58 18.44
C GLN A 26 1.77 -7.91 17.57
N ALA A 27 0.50 -8.26 17.81
CA ALA A 27 -0.62 -7.65 17.12
C ALA A 27 -0.71 -6.14 17.40
N GLY A 28 -0.88 -5.34 16.35
CA GLY A 28 -1.13 -3.89 16.43
C GLY A 28 0.09 -3.01 16.13
N ASP A 29 1.30 -3.55 16.19
CA ASP A 29 2.52 -2.82 15.81
C ASP A 29 2.84 -3.04 14.33
N PRO A 30 3.14 -1.98 13.56
CA PRO A 30 3.60 -2.16 12.18
C PRO A 30 4.96 -2.85 12.17
N ASP A 31 5.17 -3.68 11.15
CA ASP A 31 6.48 -4.29 10.92
C ASP A 31 7.53 -3.21 10.68
N MET A 32 8.72 -3.41 11.26
CA MET A 32 9.82 -2.47 11.14
C MET A 32 10.95 -3.07 10.32
N LEU A 33 11.37 -2.37 9.27
CA LEU A 33 12.52 -2.72 8.44
C LEU A 33 13.51 -1.56 8.49
N LEU A 34 14.72 -1.81 9.02
CA LEU A 34 15.77 -0.79 9.15
C LEU A 34 15.33 0.49 9.88
N GLY A 35 14.41 0.36 10.85
CA GLY A 35 13.87 1.49 11.63
C GLY A 35 12.69 2.24 10.98
N LEU A 36 12.20 1.76 9.83
CA LEU A 36 11.04 2.33 9.14
C LEU A 36 9.85 1.38 9.17
N SER A 37 8.64 1.92 9.29
CA SER A 37 7.41 1.15 9.25
C SER A 37 7.15 0.62 7.84
N VAL A 38 6.78 -0.65 7.76
CA VAL A 38 6.43 -1.34 6.53
C VAL A 38 4.91 -1.34 6.39
N HIS A 39 4.43 -0.87 5.24
CA HIS A 39 3.03 -0.96 4.85
C HIS A 39 2.87 -1.91 3.67
N TYR A 40 1.98 -2.87 3.83
CA TYR A 40 1.59 -3.82 2.79
C TYR A 40 0.51 -3.20 1.91
N LEU A 41 0.83 -3.04 0.63
CA LEU A 41 -0.08 -2.55 -0.38
C LEU A 41 -0.11 -3.57 -1.51
N GLU A 42 -1.12 -4.43 -1.50
CA GLU A 42 -1.26 -5.54 -2.46
C GLU A 42 -1.42 -5.07 -3.91
N PHE A 43 -1.86 -3.82 -4.11
CA PHE A 43 -1.94 -3.20 -5.44
C PHE A 43 -0.58 -2.76 -6.00
N MET A 44 0.51 -2.81 -5.23
CA MET A 44 1.85 -2.55 -5.75
C MET A 44 2.33 -3.74 -6.59
N PRO A 45 3.07 -3.48 -7.70
CA PRO A 45 3.67 -4.55 -8.48
C PRO A 45 4.74 -5.32 -7.69
N ASP A 46 4.91 -6.59 -8.04
CA ASP A 46 5.93 -7.47 -7.46
C ASP A 46 7.35 -6.91 -7.67
N GLY A 47 8.21 -7.03 -6.66
CA GLY A 47 9.61 -6.62 -6.74
C GLY A 47 9.81 -5.10 -6.63
N VAL A 48 8.76 -4.33 -6.33
CA VAL A 48 8.84 -2.87 -6.18
C VAL A 48 8.61 -2.45 -4.73
N ILE A 49 9.50 -1.61 -4.22
CA ILE A 49 9.46 -1.06 -2.86
C ILE A 49 9.43 0.47 -2.95
N GLY A 50 8.35 1.07 -2.44
CA GLY A 50 8.30 2.52 -2.20
C GLY A 50 8.85 2.84 -0.82
N LEU A 51 9.76 3.82 -0.75
CA LEU A 51 10.45 4.27 0.46
C LEU A 51 10.38 5.79 0.54
N GLY A 52 9.99 6.34 1.69
CA GLY A 52 10.02 7.78 1.91
C GLY A 52 8.89 8.29 2.80
N ASP A 53 8.75 9.61 2.85
CA ASP A 53 7.67 10.29 3.57
C ASP A 53 6.49 10.52 2.61
N PHE A 54 5.54 9.57 2.62
CA PHE A 54 4.34 9.66 1.80
C PHE A 54 3.37 10.74 2.26
N LYS A 55 3.40 11.13 3.55
CA LYS A 55 2.54 12.20 4.07
C LYS A 55 2.94 13.55 3.50
N ARG A 56 4.23 13.76 3.27
CA ARG A 56 4.76 14.93 2.58
C ARG A 56 4.71 14.78 1.04
N GLY A 57 4.96 13.59 0.53
CA GLY A 57 5.12 13.36 -0.91
C GLY A 57 3.82 13.32 -1.70
N TYR A 58 2.73 12.79 -1.14
CA TYR A 58 1.47 12.55 -1.87
C TYR A 58 0.28 13.11 -1.10
N PHE A 59 -0.56 13.87 -1.79
CA PHE A 59 -1.74 14.48 -1.18
C PHE A 59 -3.02 13.89 -1.79
N ILE A 60 -3.89 13.38 -0.92
CA ILE A 60 -5.21 12.85 -1.29
C ILE A 60 -6.24 13.89 -0.87
N VAL A 61 -7.08 14.29 -1.82
CA VAL A 61 -8.17 15.25 -1.62
C VAL A 61 -9.49 14.49 -1.67
N ASP A 62 -10.31 14.70 -0.64
CA ASP A 62 -11.69 14.22 -0.61
C ASP A 62 -12.62 15.34 -1.06
N HIS A 63 -13.58 15.03 -1.94
CA HIS A 63 -14.58 16.01 -2.34
C HIS A 63 -15.56 16.26 -1.19
N GLU A 64 -16.04 17.50 -1.04
CA GLU A 64 -16.91 17.90 0.08
C GLU A 64 -18.20 17.07 0.20
N THR A 65 -18.66 16.47 -0.91
CA THR A 65 -19.83 15.58 -0.90
C THR A 65 -19.61 14.26 -0.16
N GLY A 66 -18.36 13.89 0.12
CA GLY A 66 -18.00 12.64 0.81
C GLY A 66 -18.48 11.38 0.10
N THR A 67 -18.65 10.30 0.88
CA THR A 67 -19.25 9.03 0.42
C THR A 67 -20.78 9.17 0.41
N ARG A 68 -21.43 8.85 -0.71
CA ARG A 68 -22.89 8.93 -0.84
C ARG A 68 -23.44 7.57 -1.21
N THR A 69 -24.53 7.18 -0.55
CA THR A 69 -25.27 5.96 -0.86
C THR A 69 -26.64 6.33 -1.40
N ARG A 70 -26.96 5.86 -2.60
CA ARG A 70 -28.22 6.11 -3.31
C ARG A 70 -28.93 4.78 -3.54
N PRO A 71 -29.96 4.47 -2.74
CA PRO A 71 -30.79 3.31 -3.00
C PRO A 71 -31.77 3.59 -4.15
N ASP A 72 -31.89 2.62 -5.05
CA ASP A 72 -32.78 2.65 -6.20
C ASP A 72 -33.72 1.44 -6.15
N ASN A 73 -35.02 1.74 -6.11
CA ASN A 73 -36.13 0.78 -6.09
C ASN A 73 -37.03 0.90 -7.34
N ILE A 74 -36.58 1.64 -8.36
CA ILE A 74 -37.42 2.04 -9.50
C ILE A 74 -36.90 1.41 -10.79
N THR A 75 -35.58 1.35 -10.99
CA THR A 75 -35.00 0.97 -12.30
C THR A 75 -35.24 -0.49 -12.68
N GLU A 76 -35.40 -1.39 -11.71
CA GLU A 76 -35.67 -2.81 -11.99
C GLU A 76 -36.65 -3.40 -10.96
N PRO A 77 -37.86 -3.81 -11.40
CA PRO A 77 -38.84 -4.41 -10.50
C PRO A 77 -38.29 -5.66 -9.81
N GLY A 78 -38.52 -5.77 -8.50
CA GLY A 78 -38.08 -6.90 -7.69
C GLY A 78 -36.64 -6.80 -7.18
N PHE A 79 -35.89 -5.75 -7.54
CA PHE A 79 -34.52 -5.53 -7.06
C PHE A 79 -34.37 -4.18 -6.37
N TYR A 80 -33.53 -4.16 -5.33
CA TYR A 80 -33.10 -2.95 -4.63
C TYR A 80 -31.61 -2.73 -4.88
N LYS A 81 -31.28 -1.71 -5.67
CA LYS A 81 -29.89 -1.44 -6.08
C LYS A 81 -29.32 -0.37 -5.15
N VAL A 82 -28.20 -0.68 -4.50
CA VAL A 82 -27.50 0.26 -3.63
C VAL A 82 -26.24 0.73 -4.34
N CYS A 83 -26.28 1.92 -4.91
CA CYS A 83 -25.10 2.55 -5.50
C CYS A 83 -24.41 3.41 -4.44
N THR A 84 -23.14 3.14 -4.17
CA THR A 84 -22.31 3.98 -3.30
C THR A 84 -21.16 4.54 -4.12
N ASP A 85 -21.09 5.87 -4.19
CA ASP A 85 -20.02 6.59 -4.88
C ASP A 85 -19.23 7.48 -3.91
N LYS A 86 -17.98 7.74 -4.29
CA LYS A 86 -17.09 8.67 -3.60
C LYS A 86 -16.15 9.31 -4.61
N TYR A 87 -15.99 10.63 -4.54
CA TYR A 87 -15.06 11.36 -5.39
C TYR A 87 -13.76 11.65 -4.64
N LEU A 88 -12.66 11.05 -5.08
CA LEU A 88 -11.32 11.33 -4.60
C LEU A 88 -10.46 11.91 -5.71
N GLY A 89 -9.61 12.86 -5.35
CA GLY A 89 -8.47 13.30 -6.14
C GLY A 89 -7.17 12.96 -5.42
N GLY A 90 -6.07 12.88 -6.16
CA GLY A 90 -4.76 12.65 -5.57
C GLY A 90 -3.63 13.03 -6.51
N GLY A 91 -2.53 13.52 -5.94
CA GLY A 91 -1.37 13.95 -6.71
C GLY A 91 -0.07 13.94 -5.93
N LEU A 92 1.04 13.84 -6.67
CA LEU A 92 2.39 13.97 -6.14
C LEU A 92 2.69 15.46 -5.90
N VAL A 93 3.05 15.80 -4.67
CA VAL A 93 3.40 17.18 -4.26
C VAL A 93 4.91 17.34 -4.17
N ASP A 94 5.62 16.38 -3.59
CA ASP A 94 7.09 16.41 -3.45
C ASP A 94 7.69 15.09 -3.95
N SER A 95 8.31 15.14 -5.13
CA SER A 95 8.95 13.97 -5.77
C SER A 95 10.26 13.55 -5.08
N ASN A 96 10.86 14.41 -4.25
CA ASN A 96 12.07 14.07 -3.50
C ASN A 96 11.76 13.29 -2.24
N ALA A 97 10.54 13.43 -1.70
CA ALA A 97 10.10 12.75 -0.49
C ALA A 97 9.90 11.24 -0.67
N ILE A 98 9.70 10.76 -1.90
CA ILE A 98 9.44 9.33 -2.21
C ILE A 98 10.49 8.82 -3.19
N LYS A 99 11.05 7.64 -2.89
CA LYS A 99 11.94 6.88 -3.76
C LYS A 99 11.36 5.50 -4.02
N VAL A 100 11.48 5.04 -5.25
CA VAL A 100 11.01 3.73 -5.68
C VAL A 100 12.23 2.87 -5.99
N LEU A 101 12.31 1.71 -5.36
CA LEU A 101 13.33 0.71 -5.55
C LEU A 101 12.73 -0.45 -6.32
N GLU A 102 13.33 -0.77 -7.46
CA GLU A 102 13.00 -1.95 -8.24
C GLU A 102 14.06 -3.02 -8.00
N VAL A 103 13.65 -4.13 -7.40
CA VAL A 103 14.51 -5.29 -7.20
C VAL A 103 14.56 -6.05 -8.53
N LYS A 104 15.52 -5.71 -9.38
CA LYS A 104 15.87 -6.55 -10.53
C LYS A 104 16.35 -7.88 -9.98
N ALA A 105 15.61 -8.95 -10.26
CA ALA A 105 16.11 -10.30 -10.04
C ALA A 105 17.41 -10.44 -10.83
N ALA A 106 18.51 -10.75 -10.14
CA ALA A 106 19.74 -11.14 -10.83
C ALA A 106 19.39 -12.36 -11.71
N SER A 107 19.51 -12.20 -13.03
CA SER A 107 19.52 -13.35 -13.92
C SER A 107 20.58 -14.29 -13.40
N LYS A 108 20.18 -15.54 -13.11
CA LYS A 108 21.14 -16.63 -12.99
C LYS A 108 21.89 -16.80 -14.30
#